data_AF-A0A1X6YLD6-F1
#
_entry.id   AF-A0A1X6YLD6-F1
#
_cell.length_a   1.000
_cell.length_b   1.000
_cell.length_c   1.000
_cell.angle_alpha   90.00
_cell.angle_beta   90.00
_cell.angle_gamma   90.00
#
_symmetry.space_group_name_H-M   'P 1'
#
loop_
_entity.id
_entity.type
_entity.pdbx_description
1 polymer ?
#
loop_
_entity_poly.entity_id
_entity_poly.type
_entity_poly.pdbx_seq_one_letter_code
_entity_poly.pdbx_strand_id
1 'polypeptide(L)'
;MTWAPLLTEITGCAELDAVPATLADHALSAAEFNCFPALVAEKGTRTEGLLLRSAPQSAADRLAFFAEGQGLEARPVTLADGSAGLAFVASETEASQTDDMPWPAASWEARWGALALDACAEAMCYFGRIDAAGLAWRMPMILSRAGSRQLAAAGAPATLRSATPASEVTCLARHTSHEGYFLTREYTLRYPGFDGSMSPPLRREVFVAADAALVLPYDPRTDRLLLVEQFRMGLYARGDPRPWMLEPVAGRIDAGETPEAAARRECEEEAGLALDRLELIAGHYCSPGCSTEYFYLYLGLCDLPEEGEGRGGLECENEDIRTHVISFERAMELLNSGEAENGPLVLSLVWLSRERERLRGSA
;
A
#
# COMPACT_ATOMS: atom_id res chain seq x y z
N MET A 1 20.67 6.94 -6.69
CA MET A 1 19.81 8.07 -6.31
C MET A 1 20.64 9.10 -5.55
N THR A 2 20.56 10.39 -5.90
CA THR A 2 21.41 11.47 -5.35
C THR A 2 20.72 12.32 -4.27
N TRP A 3 19.50 11.95 -3.87
CA TRP A 3 18.71 12.73 -2.93
C TRP A 3 19.19 12.53 -1.49
N ALA A 4 19.75 13.59 -0.91
CA ALA A 4 20.44 13.56 0.38
C ALA A 4 19.59 13.06 1.57
N PRO A 5 18.29 13.41 1.70
CA PRO A 5 17.46 12.89 2.79
C PRO A 5 17.37 11.36 2.80
N LEU A 6 17.09 10.74 1.65
CA LEU A 6 17.00 9.29 1.55
C LEU A 6 18.37 8.63 1.78
N LEU A 7 19.44 9.20 1.22
CA LEU A 7 20.78 8.66 1.44
C LEU A 7 21.18 8.71 2.92
N THR A 8 20.79 9.77 3.63
CA THR A 8 21.00 9.90 5.08
C THR A 8 20.22 8.83 5.84
N GLU A 9 18.96 8.59 5.49
CA GLU A 9 18.12 7.57 6.13
C GLU A 9 18.70 6.16 5.90
N ILE A 10 19.07 5.83 4.66
CA ILE A 10 19.69 4.54 4.31
C ILE A 10 21.01 4.39 5.05
N THR A 11 21.95 5.32 4.94
CA THR A 11 23.31 5.13 5.45
C THR A 11 23.45 5.42 6.95
N GLY A 12 22.50 6.12 7.55
CA GLY A 12 22.59 6.64 8.92
C GLY A 12 23.65 7.74 9.09
N CYS A 13 24.19 8.28 7.99
CA CYS A 13 25.25 9.29 7.99
C CYS A 13 24.74 10.58 7.34
N ALA A 14 24.79 11.69 8.09
CA ALA A 14 24.38 13.00 7.57
C ALA A 14 25.38 13.57 6.55
N GLU A 15 26.67 13.21 6.67
CA GLU A 15 27.72 13.60 5.75
C GLU A 15 28.45 12.35 5.26
N LEU A 16 28.56 12.22 3.94
CA LEU A 16 29.31 11.17 3.27
C LEU A 16 30.37 11.81 2.38
N ASP A 17 31.55 11.19 2.32
CA ASP A 17 32.60 11.59 1.38
C ASP A 17 32.22 11.10 -0.02
N ALA A 18 31.35 11.88 -0.67
CA ALA A 18 30.79 11.59 -1.98
C ALA A 18 31.18 12.66 -2.99
N VAL A 19 31.47 12.25 -4.22
CA VAL A 19 31.72 13.16 -5.34
C VAL A 19 30.75 12.86 -6.49
N PRO A 20 30.35 13.87 -7.29
CA PRO A 20 29.60 13.63 -8.51
C PRO A 20 30.34 12.65 -9.43
N ALA A 21 29.63 11.69 -9.99
CA ALA A 21 30.17 10.71 -10.92
C ALA A 21 29.15 10.40 -12.01
N THR A 22 29.65 9.94 -13.16
CA THR A 22 28.81 9.50 -14.28
C THR A 22 29.09 8.04 -14.57
N LEU A 23 28.05 7.22 -14.60
CA LEU A 23 28.11 5.83 -15.02
C LEU A 23 27.72 5.75 -16.50
N ALA A 24 28.57 5.11 -17.31
CA ALA A 24 28.28 4.86 -18.73
C ALA A 24 27.52 3.54 -18.92
N ASP A 25 26.79 3.44 -20.03
CA ASP A 25 26.04 2.26 -20.45
C ASP A 25 25.00 1.77 -19.43
N HIS A 26 24.45 2.71 -18.63
CA HIS A 26 23.38 2.46 -17.68
C HIS A 26 22.42 3.64 -17.63
N ALA A 27 21.13 3.32 -17.49
CA ALA A 27 20.04 4.27 -17.28
C ALA A 27 19.35 4.00 -15.94
N LEU A 28 18.68 5.02 -15.38
CA LEU A 28 17.70 4.81 -14.33
C LEU A 28 16.37 4.44 -14.97
N SER A 29 15.79 3.33 -14.52
CA SER A 29 14.48 2.89 -14.93
C SER A 29 13.56 2.73 -13.73
N ALA A 30 12.28 3.03 -13.91
CA ALA A 30 11.26 2.92 -12.88
C ALA A 30 9.92 2.53 -13.52
N ALA A 31 9.21 1.59 -12.90
CA ALA A 31 7.81 1.32 -13.25
C ALA A 31 6.90 2.45 -12.72
N GLU A 32 5.72 2.63 -13.33
CA GLU A 32 4.76 3.68 -12.96
C GLU A 32 4.41 3.70 -11.46
N PHE A 33 4.39 2.53 -10.81
CA PHE A 33 4.07 2.36 -9.38
C PHE A 33 5.29 1.95 -8.52
N ASN A 34 6.51 2.19 -9.01
CA ASN A 34 7.72 1.91 -8.25
C ASN A 34 8.40 3.20 -7.77
N CYS A 35 8.45 3.39 -6.44
CA CYS A 35 9.06 4.57 -5.85
C CYS A 35 10.59 4.54 -5.85
N PHE A 36 11.23 3.38 -6.03
CA PHE A 36 12.69 3.26 -6.03
C PHE A 36 13.17 2.82 -7.43
N PRO A 37 13.80 3.72 -8.21
CA PRO A 37 14.33 3.38 -9.52
C PRO A 37 15.48 2.39 -9.38
N ALA A 38 15.64 1.57 -10.41
CA ALA A 38 16.78 0.70 -10.53
C ALA A 38 17.76 1.25 -11.58
N LEU A 39 19.05 0.97 -11.39
CA LEU A 39 20.05 1.14 -12.45
C LEU A 39 19.97 -0.08 -13.37
N VAL A 40 19.73 0.15 -14.66
CA VAL A 40 19.61 -0.88 -15.68
C VAL A 40 20.71 -0.70 -16.71
N ALA A 41 21.29 -1.79 -17.19
CA ALA A 41 22.30 -1.74 -18.24
C ALA A 41 21.66 -1.37 -19.59
N GLU A 42 22.11 -0.28 -20.20
CA GLU A 42 21.60 0.23 -21.48
C GLU A 42 22.73 0.90 -22.26
N LYS A 43 23.14 0.29 -23.38
CA LYS A 43 24.32 0.77 -24.12
C LYS A 43 24.09 2.17 -24.70
N GLY A 44 25.09 3.03 -24.56
CA GLY A 44 25.07 4.39 -25.10
C GLY A 44 24.39 5.42 -24.21
N THR A 45 23.80 5.02 -23.08
CA THR A 45 23.26 5.96 -22.09
C THR A 45 24.30 6.36 -21.04
N ARG A 46 23.96 7.39 -20.26
CA ARG A 46 24.78 7.90 -19.16
C ARG A 46 23.87 8.27 -18.00
N THR A 47 24.23 7.83 -16.81
CA THR A 47 23.53 8.18 -15.58
C THR A 47 24.44 8.99 -14.66
N GLU A 48 23.97 10.16 -14.23
CA GLU A 48 24.63 10.98 -13.22
C GLU A 48 24.26 10.50 -11.80
N GLY A 49 25.25 10.51 -10.91
CA GLY A 49 25.12 9.98 -9.56
C GLY A 49 26.17 10.53 -8.60
N LEU A 50 26.24 9.90 -7.43
CA LEU A 50 27.28 10.15 -6.43
C LEU A 50 28.15 8.89 -6.30
N LEU A 51 29.47 9.06 -6.37
CA LEU A 51 30.45 8.05 -6.00
C LEU A 51 30.87 8.28 -4.55
N LEU A 52 30.59 7.30 -3.69
CA LEU A 52 31.11 7.26 -2.33
C LEU A 52 32.59 6.89 -2.37
N ARG A 53 33.48 7.85 -2.08
CA ARG A 53 34.95 7.63 -2.05
C ARG A 53 35.37 6.90 -0.79
N SER A 54 34.75 7.26 0.32
CA SER A 54 34.91 6.59 1.61
C SER A 54 33.59 6.62 2.38
N ALA A 55 33.28 5.53 3.05
CA ALA A 55 32.13 5.43 3.95
C ALA A 55 32.50 4.52 5.13
N PRO A 56 31.99 4.78 6.34
CA PRO A 56 32.06 3.81 7.42
C PRO A 56 31.50 2.47 6.96
N GLN A 57 32.08 1.35 7.41
CA GLN A 57 31.61 0.00 7.03
C GLN A 57 30.10 -0.16 7.29
N SER A 58 29.62 0.37 8.42
CA SER A 58 28.19 0.37 8.75
C SER A 58 27.30 1.06 7.71
N ALA A 59 27.78 2.14 7.08
CA ALA A 59 27.03 2.84 6.04
C ALA A 59 26.99 2.02 4.74
N ALA A 60 28.10 1.37 4.39
CA ALA A 60 28.18 0.47 3.24
C ALA A 60 27.28 -0.76 3.42
N ASP A 61 27.29 -1.38 4.59
CA ASP A 61 26.44 -2.54 4.92
C ASP A 61 24.95 -2.18 4.87
N ARG A 62 24.57 -1.00 5.38
CA ARG A 62 23.20 -0.49 5.33
C ARG A 62 22.74 -0.22 3.89
N LEU A 63 23.61 0.36 3.06
CA LEU A 63 23.33 0.60 1.66
C LEU A 63 23.15 -0.72 0.90
N ALA A 64 24.01 -1.71 1.13
CA ALA A 64 23.92 -3.04 0.53
C ALA A 64 22.62 -3.74 0.93
N PHE A 65 22.31 -3.79 2.23
CA PHE A 65 21.07 -4.38 2.74
C PHE A 65 19.83 -3.77 2.08
N PHE A 66 19.76 -2.44 1.98
CA PHE A 66 18.63 -1.77 1.36
C PHE A 66 18.56 -2.04 -0.15
N ALA A 67 19.67 -1.93 -0.87
CA ALA A 67 19.70 -2.14 -2.31
C ALA A 67 19.39 -3.59 -2.71
N GLU A 68 19.98 -4.56 -2.03
CA GLU A 68 19.70 -6.00 -2.24
C GLU A 68 18.27 -6.36 -1.83
N GLY A 69 17.73 -5.71 -0.79
CA GLY A 69 16.32 -5.84 -0.43
C GLY A 69 15.35 -5.27 -1.47
N GLN A 70 15.85 -4.47 -2.42
CA GLN A 70 15.10 -4.01 -3.59
C GLN A 70 15.33 -4.91 -4.81
N GLY A 71 16.00 -6.06 -4.65
CA GLY A 71 16.35 -6.96 -5.75
C GLY A 71 17.60 -6.55 -6.54
N LEU A 72 18.32 -5.49 -6.11
CA LEU A 72 19.50 -5.01 -6.85
C LEU A 72 20.75 -5.80 -6.50
N GLU A 73 21.59 -6.05 -7.49
CA GLU A 73 22.84 -6.80 -7.33
C GLU A 73 24.06 -5.88 -7.38
N ALA A 74 24.99 -6.06 -6.45
CA ALA A 74 26.28 -5.39 -6.49
C ALA A 74 27.12 -5.89 -7.68
N ARG A 75 27.44 -5.01 -8.63
CA ARG A 75 28.26 -5.31 -9.80
C ARG A 75 29.44 -4.34 -9.94
N PRO A 76 30.64 -4.83 -10.30
CA PRO A 76 31.73 -3.96 -10.72
C PRO A 76 31.33 -3.15 -11.95
N VAL A 77 31.61 -1.86 -11.93
CA VAL A 77 31.31 -0.93 -13.03
C VAL A 77 32.53 -0.09 -13.37
N THR A 78 32.55 0.42 -14.60
CA THR A 78 33.52 1.44 -15.03
C THR A 78 32.80 2.76 -15.18
N LEU A 79 33.28 3.79 -14.48
CA LEU A 79 32.75 5.15 -14.58
C LEU A 79 33.19 5.80 -15.89
N ALA A 80 32.52 6.87 -16.29
CA ALA A 80 32.81 7.58 -17.54
C ALA A 80 34.22 8.19 -17.60
N ASP A 81 34.87 8.40 -16.45
CA ASP A 81 36.27 8.83 -16.34
C ASP A 81 37.29 7.68 -16.40
N GLY A 82 36.83 6.44 -16.55
CA GLY A 82 37.65 5.23 -16.63
C GLY A 82 38.01 4.61 -15.28
N SER A 83 37.60 5.21 -14.15
CA SER A 83 37.81 4.62 -12.83
C SER A 83 36.86 3.45 -12.57
N ALA A 84 37.30 2.50 -11.75
CA ALA A 84 36.49 1.35 -11.34
C ALA A 84 35.66 1.67 -10.10
N GLY A 85 34.44 1.16 -10.05
CA GLY A 85 33.53 1.29 -8.91
C GLY A 85 32.67 0.06 -8.70
N LEU A 86 31.84 0.11 -7.67
CA LEU A 86 30.79 -0.86 -7.41
C LEU A 86 29.44 -0.14 -7.46
N ALA A 87 28.47 -0.69 -8.17
CA ALA A 87 27.10 -0.18 -8.23
C ALA A 87 26.09 -1.30 -8.00
N PHE A 88 24.94 -0.96 -7.44
CA PHE A 88 23.80 -1.87 -7.33
C PHE A 88 22.91 -1.70 -8.56
N VAL A 89 22.75 -2.75 -9.35
CA VAL A 89 22.03 -2.73 -10.63
C VAL A 89 20.96 -3.80 -10.66
N ALA A 90 19.89 -3.57 -11.43
CA ALA A 90 18.83 -4.56 -11.65
C ALA A 90 19.39 -5.82 -12.33
N SER A 91 18.75 -6.96 -12.05
CA SER A 91 19.00 -8.19 -12.79
C SER A 91 18.53 -8.06 -14.26
N GLU A 92 19.14 -8.81 -15.18
CA GLU A 92 18.77 -8.77 -16.62
C GLU A 92 17.32 -9.20 -16.87
N THR A 93 16.75 -10.04 -15.98
CA THR A 93 15.35 -10.48 -16.02
C THR A 93 14.38 -9.37 -15.62
N GLU A 94 14.69 -8.59 -14.58
CA GLU A 94 13.83 -7.49 -14.11
C GLU A 94 13.92 -6.24 -15.01
N ALA A 95 15.09 -6.03 -15.64
CA ALA A 95 15.30 -4.99 -16.65
C ALA A 95 14.28 -5.04 -17.80
N SER A 96 13.70 -6.21 -18.08
CA SER A 96 12.70 -6.40 -19.14
C SER A 96 11.27 -6.00 -18.75
N GLN A 97 11.00 -5.75 -17.47
CA GLN A 97 9.68 -5.41 -16.92
C GLN A 97 9.53 -3.93 -16.53
N THR A 98 10.60 -3.14 -16.65
CA THR A 98 10.54 -1.73 -16.28
C THR A 98 10.00 -0.90 -17.44
N ASP A 99 8.97 -0.09 -17.18
CA ASP A 99 8.49 0.90 -18.15
C ASP A 99 9.61 1.89 -18.52
N ASP A 100 9.70 2.25 -19.79
CA ASP A 100 10.71 3.14 -20.39
C ASP A 100 10.44 4.63 -20.04
N MET A 101 10.02 4.90 -18.80
CA MET A 101 9.64 6.23 -18.35
C MET A 101 10.90 7.06 -18.04
N PRO A 102 11.15 8.17 -18.76
CA PRO A 102 12.33 8.99 -18.52
C PRO A 102 12.33 9.55 -17.09
N TRP A 103 13.49 9.49 -16.43
CA TRP A 103 13.68 9.87 -15.03
C TRP A 103 14.24 11.30 -14.87
N PRO A 104 13.41 12.27 -14.42
CA PRO A 104 13.91 13.52 -13.84
C PRO A 104 13.77 13.53 -12.31
N ALA A 105 14.88 13.80 -11.61
CA ALA A 105 14.96 13.74 -10.14
C ALA A 105 13.94 14.63 -9.41
N ALA A 106 13.64 15.83 -9.94
CA ALA A 106 12.69 16.76 -9.34
C ALA A 106 11.24 16.26 -9.39
N SER A 107 10.83 15.64 -10.51
CA SER A 107 9.48 15.07 -10.63
C SER A 107 9.34 13.82 -9.78
N TRP A 108 10.41 13.02 -9.67
CA TRP A 108 10.43 11.89 -8.74
C TRP A 108 10.29 12.37 -7.30
N GLU A 109 11.08 13.35 -6.85
CA GLU A 109 11.04 13.85 -5.48
C GLU A 109 9.64 14.37 -5.12
N ALA A 110 9.02 15.13 -6.04
CA ALA A 110 7.67 15.67 -5.84
C ALA A 110 6.61 14.57 -5.72
N ARG A 111 6.74 13.45 -6.43
CA ARG A 111 5.78 12.34 -6.42
C ARG A 111 6.04 11.34 -5.28
N TRP A 112 7.30 11.02 -5.04
CA TRP A 112 7.71 9.85 -4.27
C TRP A 112 8.54 10.17 -3.04
N GLY A 113 9.09 11.38 -2.89
CA GLY A 113 10.06 11.68 -1.84
C GLY A 113 9.56 11.34 -0.42
N ALA A 114 8.35 11.79 -0.07
CA ALA A 114 7.76 11.52 1.24
C ALA A 114 7.49 10.02 1.47
N LEU A 115 6.91 9.33 0.48
CA LEU A 115 6.64 7.90 0.52
C LEU A 115 7.93 7.09 0.64
N ALA A 116 8.95 7.43 -0.15
CA ALA A 116 10.26 6.78 -0.15
C ALA A 116 10.96 6.92 1.20
N LEU A 117 10.86 8.08 1.86
CA LEU A 117 11.37 8.27 3.22
C LEU A 117 10.62 7.41 4.25
N ASP A 118 9.30 7.37 4.19
CA ASP A 118 8.48 6.54 5.08
C ASP A 118 8.79 5.04 4.94
N ALA A 119 8.88 4.57 3.69
CA ALA A 119 9.23 3.19 3.36
C ALA A 119 10.66 2.86 3.79
N CYS A 120 11.61 3.74 3.51
CA CYS A 120 13.02 3.56 3.89
C CYS A 120 13.19 3.53 5.42
N ALA A 121 12.55 4.45 6.15
CA ALA A 121 12.63 4.46 7.61
C ALA A 121 12.14 3.14 8.22
N GLU A 122 11.09 2.54 7.64
CA GLU A 122 10.61 1.23 8.06
C GLU A 122 11.55 0.09 7.65
N ALA A 123 12.01 0.06 6.40
CA ALA A 123 12.97 -0.93 5.90
C ALA A 123 14.24 -0.95 6.76
N MET A 124 14.77 0.21 7.10
CA MET A 124 15.99 0.34 7.90
C MET A 124 15.82 -0.03 9.38
N CYS A 125 14.58 -0.15 9.88
CA CYS A 125 14.33 -0.73 11.21
C CYS A 125 14.61 -2.23 11.27
N TYR A 126 14.73 -2.90 10.11
CA TYR A 126 15.06 -4.32 10.01
C TYR A 126 16.55 -4.60 9.81
N PHE A 127 17.35 -3.57 9.53
CA PHE A 127 18.79 -3.73 9.33
C PHE A 127 19.44 -4.39 10.55
N GLY A 128 20.21 -5.46 10.32
CA GLY A 128 20.84 -6.26 11.36
C GLY A 128 19.92 -7.25 12.09
N ARG A 129 18.64 -7.33 11.71
CA ARG A 129 17.64 -8.26 12.27
C ARG A 129 17.21 -9.32 11.26
N ILE A 130 17.14 -8.96 9.98
CA ILE A 130 16.85 -9.85 8.85
C ILE A 130 17.91 -9.66 7.75
N ASP A 131 17.93 -10.55 6.78
CA ASP A 131 18.76 -10.43 5.57
C ASP A 131 18.01 -9.70 4.44
N ALA A 132 18.71 -9.44 3.33
CA ALA A 132 18.14 -8.73 2.18
C ALA A 132 16.94 -9.46 1.55
N ALA A 133 16.97 -10.80 1.48
CA ALA A 133 15.85 -11.58 0.97
C ALA A 133 14.61 -11.42 1.87
N GLY A 134 14.79 -11.40 3.19
CA GLY A 134 13.74 -11.10 4.15
C GLY A 134 13.18 -9.69 4.00
N LEU A 135 14.02 -8.71 3.64
CA LEU A 135 13.55 -7.35 3.30
C LEU A 135 12.75 -7.35 2.00
N ALA A 136 13.26 -7.95 0.93
CA ALA A 136 12.60 -8.01 -0.38
C ALA A 136 11.19 -8.59 -0.29
N TRP A 137 11.01 -9.67 0.46
CA TRP A 137 9.69 -10.25 0.70
C TRP A 137 8.71 -9.30 1.42
N ARG A 138 9.20 -8.34 2.21
CA ARG A 138 8.38 -7.35 2.95
C ARG A 138 8.16 -6.05 2.21
N MET A 139 8.96 -5.74 1.20
CA MET A 139 8.93 -4.46 0.50
C MET A 139 7.55 -4.08 -0.04
N PRO A 140 6.76 -4.98 -0.68
CA PRO A 140 5.41 -4.63 -1.13
C PRO A 140 4.54 -4.07 0.00
N MET A 141 4.51 -4.75 1.14
CA MET A 141 3.75 -4.30 2.31
C MET A 141 4.32 -3.03 2.97
N ILE A 142 5.65 -2.84 2.96
CA ILE A 142 6.27 -1.60 3.45
C ILE A 142 5.82 -0.41 2.58
N LEU A 143 5.80 -0.59 1.27
CA LEU A 143 5.38 0.41 0.30
C LEU A 143 3.90 0.75 0.44
N SER A 144 3.01 -0.25 0.51
CA SER A 144 1.57 0.02 0.72
C SER A 144 1.33 0.78 2.03
N ARG A 145 2.01 0.38 3.13
CA ARG A 145 1.91 1.10 4.42
C ARG A 145 2.42 2.54 4.36
N ALA A 146 3.50 2.79 3.60
CA ALA A 146 3.99 4.14 3.36
C ALA A 146 2.95 4.96 2.58
N GLY A 147 2.33 4.38 1.55
CA GLY A 147 1.21 4.99 0.82
C GLY A 147 0.04 5.35 1.73
N SER A 148 -0.36 4.46 2.64
CA SER A 148 -1.43 4.70 3.61
C SER A 148 -1.14 5.89 4.53
N ARG A 149 0.12 6.08 4.97
CA ARG A 149 0.50 7.26 5.75
C ARG A 149 0.32 8.56 4.97
N GLN A 150 0.65 8.55 3.69
CA GLN A 150 0.49 9.72 2.81
C GLN A 150 -0.99 10.04 2.62
N LEU A 151 -1.84 9.03 2.38
CA LEU A 151 -3.29 9.21 2.29
C LEU A 151 -3.91 9.74 3.60
N ALA A 152 -3.45 9.24 4.75
CA ALA A 152 -3.92 9.68 6.06
C ALA A 152 -3.54 11.12 6.40
N ALA A 153 -2.52 11.70 5.76
CA ALA A 153 -1.99 13.03 6.07
C ALA A 153 -3.00 14.17 5.89
N ALA A 154 -3.98 14.00 4.99
CA ALA A 154 -5.07 14.97 4.82
C ALA A 154 -5.97 15.09 6.06
N GLY A 155 -6.03 14.03 6.87
CA GLY A 155 -6.94 13.93 8.00
C GLY A 155 -8.41 14.00 7.59
N ALA A 156 -9.29 14.05 8.58
CA ALA A 156 -10.71 14.22 8.35
C ALA A 156 -11.24 15.41 9.18
N PRO A 157 -12.36 16.04 8.78
CA PRO A 157 -12.85 17.25 9.45
C PRO A 157 -13.07 17.06 10.95
N ALA A 158 -12.67 18.04 11.76
CA ALA A 158 -12.79 18.00 13.21
C ALA A 158 -13.73 19.11 13.73
N THR A 159 -14.92 19.23 13.13
CA THR A 159 -15.91 20.26 13.51
C THR A 159 -16.70 19.91 14.77
N LEU A 160 -16.85 18.62 15.08
CA LEU A 160 -17.52 18.12 16.29
C LEU A 160 -16.55 17.38 17.25
N ARG A 161 -15.61 16.61 16.70
CA ARG A 161 -14.58 15.89 17.47
C ARG A 161 -13.42 16.81 17.87
N SER A 162 -12.53 16.32 18.73
CA SER A 162 -11.30 17.05 19.04
C SER A 162 -10.48 17.36 17.79
N ALA A 163 -9.98 18.59 17.71
CA ALA A 163 -9.02 19.03 16.70
C ALA A 163 -7.56 18.96 17.22
N THR A 164 -7.32 18.31 18.37
CA THR A 164 -5.96 18.11 18.91
C THR A 164 -5.07 17.42 17.87
N PRO A 165 -3.95 18.04 17.46
CA PRO A 165 -3.07 17.45 16.47
C PRO A 165 -2.25 16.31 17.06
N ALA A 166 -1.85 15.35 16.22
CA ALA A 166 -1.01 14.23 16.63
C ALA A 166 0.33 14.67 17.25
N SER A 167 0.83 15.87 16.91
CA SER A 167 2.05 16.46 17.48
C SER A 167 1.95 16.76 18.98
N GLU A 168 0.75 16.83 19.56
CA GLU A 168 0.57 16.97 21.01
C GLU A 168 0.61 15.63 21.76
N VAL A 169 0.59 14.50 21.03
CA VAL A 169 0.76 13.17 21.62
C VAL A 169 2.26 12.93 21.82
N THR A 170 2.66 12.62 23.06
CA THR A 170 4.05 12.30 23.39
C THR A 170 4.26 10.79 23.32
N CYS A 171 5.02 10.31 22.34
CA CYS A 171 5.47 8.92 22.28
C CYS A 171 6.74 8.75 23.14
N LEU A 172 6.62 7.96 24.21
CA LEU A 172 7.71 7.68 25.15
C LEU A 172 8.55 6.48 24.70
N ALA A 173 7.92 5.47 24.11
CA ALA A 173 8.60 4.31 23.53
C ALA A 173 7.78 3.73 22.38
N ARG A 174 8.49 3.12 21.42
CA ARG A 174 7.91 2.42 20.28
C ARG A 174 8.69 1.13 20.04
N HIS A 175 8.00 0.01 19.94
CA HIS A 175 8.61 -1.30 19.74
C HIS A 175 7.80 -2.13 18.75
N THR A 176 8.45 -2.77 17.78
CA THR A 176 7.78 -3.71 16.86
C THR A 176 7.84 -5.10 17.48
N SER A 177 6.70 -5.60 17.99
CA SER A 177 6.63 -6.88 18.71
C SER A 177 6.47 -8.08 17.78
N HIS A 178 5.93 -7.88 16.58
CA HIS A 178 5.88 -8.88 15.51
C HIS A 178 6.16 -8.23 14.15
N GLU A 179 6.95 -8.91 13.31
CA GLU A 179 7.42 -8.40 12.02
C GLU A 179 7.42 -9.49 10.93
N GLY A 180 6.30 -10.21 10.81
CA GLY A 180 6.03 -11.12 9.71
C GLY A 180 5.50 -10.40 8.47
N TYR A 181 4.58 -11.05 7.76
CA TYR A 181 3.78 -10.42 6.70
C TYR A 181 2.97 -9.26 7.29
N PHE A 182 2.34 -9.54 8.42
CA PHE A 182 1.71 -8.54 9.27
C PHE A 182 2.70 -7.95 10.27
N LEU A 183 2.43 -6.70 10.66
CA LEU A 183 3.24 -5.96 11.60
C LEU A 183 2.40 -5.57 12.81
N THR A 184 2.91 -5.82 14.02
CA THR A 184 2.34 -5.25 15.24
C THR A 184 3.35 -4.33 15.91
N ARG A 185 2.84 -3.21 16.40
CA ARG A 185 3.63 -2.16 17.00
C ARG A 185 3.05 -1.75 18.34
N GLU A 186 3.91 -1.78 19.33
CA GLU A 186 3.62 -1.30 20.66
C GLU A 186 4.06 0.15 20.81
N TYR A 187 3.20 0.94 21.43
CA TYR A 187 3.46 2.31 21.82
C TYR A 187 3.30 2.46 23.33
N THR A 188 4.28 3.09 23.98
CA THR A 188 4.09 3.74 25.28
C THR A 188 3.96 5.23 25.00
N LEU A 189 2.84 5.84 25.37
CA LEU A 189 2.55 7.24 25.02
C LEU A 189 1.76 7.97 26.11
N ARG A 190 1.64 9.29 25.95
CA ARG A 190 0.75 10.17 26.71
C ARG A 190 0.01 11.09 25.74
N TYR A 191 -1.22 11.46 26.03
CA TYR A 191 -2.01 12.39 25.22
C TYR A 191 -2.75 13.43 26.08
N PRO A 192 -3.12 14.60 25.53
CA PRO A 192 -3.95 15.59 26.22
C PRO A 192 -5.35 15.05 26.49
N GLY A 193 -5.80 15.16 27.75
CA GLY A 193 -7.14 14.81 28.19
C GLY A 193 -8.12 15.97 28.00
N PHE A 194 -9.42 15.65 28.01
CA PHE A 194 -10.49 16.65 27.86
C PHE A 194 -10.63 17.62 29.04
N ASP A 195 -10.01 17.32 30.18
CA ASP A 195 -9.91 18.20 31.34
C ASP A 195 -8.68 19.14 31.29
N GLY A 196 -7.91 19.09 30.20
CA GLY A 196 -6.68 19.86 30.00
C GLY A 196 -5.43 19.23 30.64
N SER A 197 -5.56 18.11 31.37
CA SER A 197 -4.42 17.40 31.94
C SER A 197 -3.80 16.44 30.91
N MET A 198 -2.51 16.12 31.05
CA MET A 198 -1.89 15.04 30.27
C MET A 198 -2.19 13.70 30.90
N SER A 199 -2.56 12.71 30.09
CA SER A 199 -2.76 11.34 30.56
C SER A 199 -1.50 10.81 31.28
N PRO A 200 -1.64 9.83 32.20
CA PRO A 200 -0.51 9.01 32.60
C PRO A 200 0.03 8.23 31.38
N PRO A 201 1.29 7.74 31.42
CA PRO A 201 1.81 6.83 30.42
C PRO A 201 0.89 5.61 30.25
N LEU A 202 0.55 5.28 29.02
CA LEU A 202 -0.22 4.10 28.67
C LEU A 202 0.46 3.29 27.57
N ARG A 203 0.26 1.98 27.62
CA ARG A 203 0.74 1.02 26.62
C ARG A 203 -0.40 0.61 25.69
N ARG A 204 -0.18 0.64 24.39
CA ARG A 204 -1.13 0.19 23.36
C ARG A 204 -0.41 -0.62 22.30
N GLU A 205 -1.06 -1.66 21.81
CA GLU A 205 -0.60 -2.47 20.69
C GLU A 205 -1.49 -2.16 19.48
N VAL A 206 -0.84 -2.00 18.33
CA VAL A 206 -1.47 -1.61 17.08
C VAL A 206 -1.04 -2.60 16.00
N PHE A 207 -2.00 -3.21 15.33
CA PHE A 207 -1.83 -3.91 14.08
C PHE A 207 -1.66 -2.88 12.96
N VAL A 208 -0.50 -2.90 12.30
CA VAL A 208 -0.16 -1.93 11.27
C VAL A 208 -0.40 -2.57 9.91
N ALA A 209 -1.56 -2.25 9.36
CA ALA A 209 -2.02 -2.64 8.04
C ALA A 209 -1.80 -1.52 7.01
N ALA A 210 -2.08 -1.83 5.75
CA ALA A 210 -2.22 -0.85 4.68
C ALA A 210 -3.70 -0.54 4.42
N ASP A 211 -3.98 0.54 3.72
CA ASP A 211 -5.30 0.91 3.26
C ASP A 211 -5.77 0.00 2.12
N ALA A 212 -7.09 -0.15 2.00
CA ALA A 212 -7.73 -0.95 0.95
C ALA A 212 -8.83 -0.15 0.25
N ALA A 213 -9.02 -0.44 -1.03
CA ALA A 213 -10.14 0.02 -1.83
C ALA A 213 -11.13 -1.12 -2.00
N LEU A 214 -12.41 -0.82 -1.78
CA LEU A 214 -13.50 -1.78 -1.87
C LEU A 214 -14.57 -1.22 -2.77
N VAL A 215 -15.17 -2.07 -3.60
CA VAL A 215 -16.21 -1.66 -4.54
C VAL A 215 -17.35 -2.67 -4.55
N LEU A 216 -18.58 -2.17 -4.49
CA LEU A 216 -19.79 -2.94 -4.76
C LEU A 216 -20.22 -2.68 -6.21
N PRO A 217 -20.02 -3.62 -7.15
CA PRO A 217 -20.55 -3.50 -8.50
C PRO A 217 -22.07 -3.57 -8.48
N TYR A 218 -22.74 -2.64 -9.17
CA TYR A 218 -24.18 -2.50 -9.21
C TYR A 218 -24.65 -2.09 -10.60
N ASP A 219 -25.63 -2.82 -11.12
CA ASP A 219 -26.32 -2.53 -12.36
C ASP A 219 -27.69 -1.88 -12.04
N PRO A 220 -27.82 -0.55 -12.23
CA PRO A 220 -29.06 0.16 -11.96
C PRO A 220 -30.15 -0.10 -13.00
N ARG A 221 -29.84 -0.70 -14.16
CA ARG A 221 -30.83 -1.03 -15.18
C ARG A 221 -31.54 -2.32 -14.80
N THR A 222 -30.77 -3.34 -14.42
CA THR A 222 -31.30 -4.67 -14.08
C THR A 222 -31.57 -4.87 -12.59
N ASP A 223 -31.13 -3.93 -11.75
CA ASP A 223 -31.23 -3.97 -10.29
C ASP A 223 -30.45 -5.09 -9.60
N ARG A 224 -29.29 -5.42 -10.15
CA ARG A 224 -28.44 -6.49 -9.65
C ARG A 224 -27.17 -5.91 -9.07
N LEU A 225 -26.54 -6.68 -8.18
CA LEU A 225 -25.21 -6.40 -7.69
C LEU A 225 -24.36 -7.67 -7.73
N LEU A 226 -23.04 -7.49 -7.71
CA LEU A 226 -22.08 -8.58 -7.61
C LEU A 226 -21.43 -8.59 -6.23
N LEU A 227 -21.39 -9.76 -5.61
CA LEU A 227 -20.61 -10.05 -4.41
C LEU A 227 -19.52 -11.06 -4.74
N VAL A 228 -18.44 -11.05 -3.97
CA VAL A 228 -17.43 -12.11 -3.96
C VAL A 228 -17.55 -12.94 -2.70
N GLU A 229 -17.22 -14.22 -2.78
CA GLU A 229 -17.16 -15.17 -1.68
C GLU A 229 -15.76 -15.75 -1.59
N GLN A 230 -15.09 -15.53 -0.46
CA GLN A 230 -13.70 -15.97 -0.23
C GLN A 230 -13.53 -16.58 1.16
N PHE A 231 -12.56 -17.48 1.31
CA PHE A 231 -12.15 -17.99 2.61
C PHE A 231 -11.37 -16.92 3.39
N ARG A 232 -11.81 -16.62 4.62
CA ARG A 232 -11.20 -15.60 5.48
C ARG A 232 -10.55 -16.23 6.72
N MET A 233 -9.23 -16.09 6.82
CA MET A 233 -8.46 -16.65 7.95
C MET A 233 -8.90 -16.08 9.30
N GLY A 234 -9.34 -14.81 9.34
CA GLY A 234 -9.83 -14.18 10.57
C GLY A 234 -11.05 -14.89 11.16
N LEU A 235 -11.99 -15.32 10.30
CA LEU A 235 -13.17 -16.08 10.72
C LEU A 235 -12.77 -17.47 11.21
N TYR A 236 -11.93 -18.16 10.44
CA TYR A 236 -11.40 -19.47 10.83
C TYR A 236 -10.67 -19.41 12.19
N ALA A 237 -9.78 -18.43 12.38
CA ALA A 237 -9.01 -18.25 13.61
C ALA A 237 -9.89 -17.86 14.81
N ARG A 238 -11.01 -17.14 14.56
CA ARG A 238 -12.04 -16.85 15.58
C ARG A 238 -12.84 -18.10 15.98
N GLY A 239 -12.78 -19.17 15.19
CA GLY A 239 -13.58 -20.39 15.39
C GLY A 239 -14.97 -20.31 14.78
N ASP A 240 -15.15 -19.47 13.76
CA ASP A 240 -16.41 -19.40 13.03
C ASP A 240 -16.69 -20.70 12.28
N PRO A 241 -17.90 -21.29 12.37
CA PRO A 241 -18.24 -22.50 11.63
C PRO A 241 -18.28 -22.31 10.11
N ARG A 242 -18.35 -21.07 9.60
CA ARG A 242 -18.46 -20.75 8.18
C ARG A 242 -17.42 -19.70 7.79
N PRO A 243 -16.17 -20.11 7.53
CA PRO A 243 -15.07 -19.18 7.24
C PRO A 243 -15.08 -18.60 5.82
N TRP A 244 -16.14 -18.84 5.04
CA TRP A 244 -16.33 -18.25 3.71
C TRP A 244 -17.31 -17.09 3.85
N MET A 245 -16.91 -15.90 3.41
CA MET A 245 -17.64 -14.66 3.65
C MET A 245 -18.04 -14.00 2.33
N LEU A 246 -19.26 -13.46 2.27
CA LEU A 246 -19.73 -12.59 1.20
C LEU A 246 -19.28 -11.15 1.40
N GLU A 247 -18.67 -10.56 0.39
CA GLU A 247 -18.01 -9.26 0.47
C GLU A 247 -18.17 -8.48 -0.86
N PRO A 248 -17.99 -7.15 -0.85
CA PRO A 248 -17.68 -6.42 -2.08
C PRO A 248 -16.31 -6.84 -2.61
N VAL A 249 -16.03 -6.56 -3.88
CA VAL A 249 -14.68 -6.71 -4.45
C VAL A 249 -13.73 -5.79 -3.68
N ALA A 250 -12.54 -6.27 -3.34
CA ALA A 250 -11.65 -5.55 -2.45
C ALA A 250 -10.19 -5.91 -2.65
N GLY A 251 -9.31 -4.90 -2.59
CA GLY A 251 -7.88 -5.15 -2.50
C GLY A 251 -7.09 -3.97 -1.97
N ARG A 252 -5.78 -4.20 -1.79
CA ARG A 252 -4.88 -3.22 -1.19
C ARG A 252 -4.61 -2.08 -2.17
N ILE A 253 -4.41 -0.89 -1.63
CA ILE A 253 -3.97 0.25 -2.43
C ILE A 253 -2.44 0.19 -2.53
N ASP A 254 -1.93 0.13 -3.75
CA ASP A 254 -0.50 0.13 -3.98
C ASP A 254 0.14 1.50 -3.77
N ALA A 255 1.45 1.52 -3.56
CA ALA A 255 2.18 2.76 -3.32
C ALA A 255 2.03 3.74 -4.49
N GLY A 256 1.51 4.93 -4.21
CA GLY A 256 1.28 5.97 -5.20
C GLY A 256 0.08 5.74 -6.12
N GLU A 257 -0.67 4.65 -5.90
CA GLU A 257 -1.98 4.43 -6.51
C GLU A 257 -3.04 5.28 -5.77
N THR A 258 -4.04 5.77 -6.52
CA THR A 258 -5.19 6.42 -5.89
C THR A 258 -6.21 5.37 -5.45
N PRO A 259 -7.02 5.61 -4.40
CA PRO A 259 -8.04 4.64 -4.00
C PRO A 259 -9.06 4.30 -5.11
N GLU A 260 -9.37 5.24 -6.01
CA GLU A 260 -10.24 4.99 -7.16
C GLU A 260 -9.57 4.11 -8.23
N ALA A 261 -8.27 4.28 -8.47
CA ALA A 261 -7.52 3.45 -9.40
C ALA A 261 -7.44 1.99 -8.89
N ALA A 262 -7.13 1.83 -7.59
CA ALA A 262 -7.14 0.53 -6.93
C ALA A 262 -8.51 -0.15 -7.05
N ALA A 263 -9.61 0.55 -6.73
CA ALA A 263 -10.96 0.00 -6.86
C ALA A 263 -11.29 -0.51 -8.27
N ARG A 264 -10.79 0.16 -9.32
CA ARG A 264 -11.00 -0.26 -10.71
C ARG A 264 -10.18 -1.48 -11.07
N ARG A 265 -8.88 -1.47 -10.72
CA ARG A 265 -7.95 -2.57 -10.95
C ARG A 265 -8.46 -3.85 -10.29
N GLU A 266 -8.80 -3.78 -9.00
CA GLU A 266 -9.29 -4.93 -8.24
C GLU A 266 -10.63 -5.46 -8.80
N CYS A 267 -11.52 -4.58 -9.27
CA CYS A 267 -12.78 -5.01 -9.89
C CYS A 267 -12.57 -5.76 -11.22
N GLU A 268 -11.55 -5.36 -11.99
CA GLU A 268 -11.17 -6.05 -13.22
C GLU A 268 -10.49 -7.39 -12.90
N GLU A 269 -9.57 -7.41 -11.93
CA GLU A 269 -8.81 -8.59 -11.52
C GLU A 269 -9.68 -9.67 -10.85
N GLU A 270 -10.51 -9.31 -9.87
CA GLU A 270 -11.32 -10.27 -9.11
C GLU A 270 -12.62 -10.66 -9.82
N ALA A 271 -13.25 -9.74 -10.55
CA ALA A 271 -14.59 -9.96 -11.11
C ALA A 271 -14.66 -9.86 -12.65
N GLY A 272 -13.58 -9.46 -13.33
CA GLY A 272 -13.58 -9.28 -14.78
C GLY A 272 -14.50 -8.16 -15.25
N LEU A 273 -14.81 -7.19 -14.38
CA LEU A 273 -15.77 -6.12 -14.66
C LEU A 273 -15.08 -4.78 -14.88
N ALA A 274 -15.39 -4.16 -16.02
CA ALA A 274 -15.06 -2.76 -16.25
C ALA A 274 -16.16 -1.86 -15.68
N LEU A 275 -15.77 -0.89 -14.85
CA LEU A 275 -16.69 0.04 -14.20
C LEU A 275 -16.87 1.31 -15.03
N ASP A 276 -18.10 1.69 -15.33
CA ASP A 276 -18.43 2.94 -16.03
C ASP A 276 -18.16 4.15 -15.14
N ARG A 277 -18.61 4.08 -13.88
CA ARG A 277 -18.54 5.17 -12.91
C ARG A 277 -18.37 4.64 -11.50
N LEU A 278 -17.56 5.34 -10.72
CA LEU A 278 -17.44 5.11 -9.27
C LEU A 278 -18.16 6.23 -8.50
N GLU A 279 -18.88 5.87 -7.44
CA GLU A 279 -19.36 6.81 -6.43
C GLU A 279 -18.78 6.41 -5.07
N LEU A 280 -18.08 7.33 -4.40
CA LEU A 280 -17.56 7.09 -3.05
C LEU A 280 -18.73 6.97 -2.07
N ILE A 281 -18.83 5.80 -1.42
CA ILE A 281 -19.80 5.53 -0.36
C ILE A 281 -19.29 6.15 0.95
N ALA A 282 -18.07 5.76 1.37
CA ALA A 282 -17.45 6.25 2.60
C ALA A 282 -15.95 5.92 2.65
N GLY A 283 -15.20 6.76 3.39
CA GLY A 283 -13.90 6.39 3.94
C GLY A 283 -14.04 6.06 5.44
N HIS A 284 -13.54 4.92 5.91
CA HIS A 284 -13.67 4.55 7.32
C HIS A 284 -12.57 3.60 7.83
N TYR A 285 -12.31 3.66 9.14
CA TYR A 285 -11.43 2.69 9.81
C TYR A 285 -12.18 1.40 10.12
N CYS A 286 -11.55 0.25 9.87
CA CYS A 286 -12.15 -1.06 10.18
C CYS A 286 -12.28 -1.30 11.70
N SER A 287 -11.21 -1.02 12.45
CA SER A 287 -11.16 -1.20 13.91
C SER A 287 -10.18 -0.21 14.55
N PRO A 288 -10.57 1.07 14.73
CA PRO A 288 -9.65 2.15 15.08
C PRO A 288 -9.02 2.02 16.48
N GLY A 289 -9.50 1.11 17.32
CA GLY A 289 -8.92 0.83 18.63
C GLY A 289 -7.59 0.09 18.57
N CYS A 290 -7.32 -0.63 17.47
CA CYS A 290 -6.14 -1.49 17.37
C CYS A 290 -5.58 -1.68 15.95
N SER A 291 -6.23 -1.23 14.88
CA SER A 291 -5.75 -1.37 13.50
C SER A 291 -5.55 -0.02 12.84
N THR A 292 -4.50 0.12 12.01
CA THR A 292 -4.32 1.29 11.14
C THR A 292 -5.11 1.20 9.84
N GLU A 293 -5.71 0.05 9.54
CA GLU A 293 -6.42 -0.20 8.28
C GLU A 293 -7.57 0.78 8.04
N TYR A 294 -7.54 1.40 6.86
CA TYR A 294 -8.57 2.31 6.39
C TYR A 294 -9.14 1.83 5.04
N PHE A 295 -10.47 1.89 4.93
CA PHE A 295 -11.22 1.43 3.79
C PHE A 295 -11.79 2.61 3.01
N TYR A 296 -11.49 2.66 1.72
CA TYR A 296 -12.16 3.51 0.74
C TYR A 296 -13.20 2.66 0.04
N LEU A 297 -14.47 2.88 0.39
CA LEU A 297 -15.58 2.08 -0.07
C LEU A 297 -16.35 2.82 -1.17
N TYR A 298 -16.56 2.15 -2.30
CA TYR A 298 -17.19 2.67 -3.49
C TYR A 298 -18.40 1.84 -3.92
N LEU A 299 -19.32 2.47 -4.65
CA LEU A 299 -20.25 1.81 -5.54
C LEU A 299 -19.69 1.91 -6.97
N GLY A 300 -19.60 0.80 -7.68
CA GLY A 300 -19.21 0.76 -9.09
C GLY A 300 -20.43 0.52 -9.97
N LEU A 301 -20.75 1.46 -10.85
CA LEU A 301 -21.79 1.26 -11.86
C LEU A 301 -21.21 0.50 -13.05
N CYS A 302 -21.88 -0.58 -13.44
CA CYS A 302 -21.53 -1.40 -14.60
C CYS A 302 -22.73 -2.21 -15.07
N ASP A 303 -22.65 -2.76 -16.28
CA ASP A 303 -23.57 -3.80 -16.74
C ASP A 303 -23.21 -5.14 -16.08
N LEU A 304 -24.21 -5.83 -15.53
CA LEU A 304 -24.02 -7.14 -14.91
C LEU A 304 -24.70 -8.26 -15.71
N PRO A 305 -24.15 -9.50 -15.69
CA PRO A 305 -24.80 -10.65 -16.31
C PRO A 305 -26.08 -11.05 -15.55
N GLU A 306 -26.76 -12.08 -16.04
CA GLU A 306 -27.90 -12.69 -15.34
C GLU A 306 -27.49 -13.25 -13.97
N GLU A 307 -28.48 -13.37 -13.07
CA GLU A 307 -28.26 -13.91 -11.73
C GLU A 307 -27.63 -15.30 -11.78
N GLY A 308 -26.66 -15.54 -10.91
CA GLY A 308 -25.94 -16.80 -10.87
C GLY A 308 -24.56 -16.70 -10.22
N GLU A 309 -23.88 -17.84 -10.22
CA GLU A 309 -22.52 -17.98 -9.70
C GLU A 309 -21.49 -17.97 -10.84
N GLY A 310 -20.33 -17.40 -10.56
CA GLY A 310 -19.15 -17.42 -11.42
C GLY A 310 -17.88 -17.73 -10.64
N ARG A 311 -16.74 -17.64 -11.32
CA ARG A 311 -15.41 -17.77 -10.72
C ARG A 311 -14.57 -16.57 -11.10
N GLY A 312 -13.82 -16.07 -10.14
CA GLY A 312 -12.94 -14.92 -10.28
C GLY A 312 -11.60 -15.13 -9.59
N GLY A 313 -10.81 -14.05 -9.49
CA GLY A 313 -9.50 -14.03 -8.84
C GLY A 313 -8.32 -14.25 -9.78
N LEU A 314 -7.14 -13.85 -9.31
CA LEU A 314 -5.88 -13.99 -10.03
C LEU A 314 -5.21 -15.34 -9.72
N GLU A 315 -4.92 -16.12 -10.77
CA GLU A 315 -4.20 -17.41 -10.62
C GLU A 315 -2.85 -17.24 -9.91
N CYS A 316 -2.18 -16.10 -10.06
CA CYS A 316 -0.89 -15.83 -9.41
C CYS A 316 -0.98 -15.58 -7.91
N GLU A 317 -2.15 -15.23 -7.37
CA GLU A 317 -2.35 -14.91 -5.95
C GLU A 317 -2.89 -16.09 -5.13
N ASN A 318 -3.14 -17.25 -5.77
CA ASN A 318 -3.77 -18.43 -5.15
C ASN A 318 -5.12 -18.11 -4.48
N GLU A 319 -5.86 -17.14 -5.01
CA GLU A 319 -7.18 -16.76 -4.50
C GLU A 319 -8.27 -17.64 -5.15
N ASP A 320 -9.06 -18.32 -4.31
CA ASP A 320 -10.24 -19.09 -4.75
C ASP A 320 -11.49 -18.26 -4.50
N ILE A 321 -11.90 -17.47 -5.51
CA ILE A 321 -13.03 -16.54 -5.44
C ILE A 321 -14.23 -17.10 -6.19
N ARG A 322 -15.39 -17.15 -5.51
CA ARG A 322 -16.69 -17.32 -6.19
C ARG A 322 -17.40 -15.98 -6.29
N THR A 323 -17.89 -15.64 -7.48
CA THR A 323 -18.70 -14.44 -7.69
C THR A 323 -20.18 -14.78 -7.64
N HIS A 324 -20.99 -13.88 -7.08
CA HIS A 324 -22.44 -14.03 -6.96
C HIS A 324 -23.14 -12.80 -7.52
N VAL A 325 -23.86 -12.94 -8.64
CA VAL A 325 -24.75 -11.90 -9.14
C VAL A 325 -26.15 -12.16 -8.60
N ILE A 326 -26.66 -11.21 -7.82
CA ILE A 326 -27.95 -11.32 -7.14
C ILE A 326 -28.76 -10.03 -7.32
N SER A 327 -30.08 -10.14 -7.23
CA SER A 327 -30.96 -8.97 -7.13
C SER A 327 -30.70 -8.16 -5.86
N PHE A 328 -31.01 -6.87 -5.92
CA PHE A 328 -31.02 -6.00 -4.76
C PHE A 328 -31.93 -6.55 -3.64
N GLU A 329 -33.11 -7.05 -3.98
CA GLU A 329 -34.04 -7.62 -3.01
C GLU A 329 -33.40 -8.80 -2.26
N ARG A 330 -32.72 -9.71 -2.98
CA ARG A 330 -31.99 -10.82 -2.36
C ARG A 330 -30.86 -10.31 -1.46
N ALA A 331 -30.10 -9.29 -1.87
CA ALA A 331 -29.06 -8.71 -1.05
C ALA A 331 -29.61 -8.11 0.27
N MET A 332 -30.78 -7.49 0.23
CA MET A 332 -31.45 -6.98 1.44
C MET A 332 -31.95 -8.10 2.35
N GLU A 333 -32.32 -9.27 1.79
CA GLU A 333 -32.60 -10.46 2.60
C GLU A 333 -31.35 -10.96 3.34
N LEU A 334 -30.17 -10.94 2.70
CA LEU A 334 -28.89 -11.30 3.34
C LEU A 334 -28.58 -10.38 4.52
N LEU A 335 -28.86 -9.08 4.38
CA LEU A 335 -28.71 -8.11 5.47
C LEU A 335 -29.65 -8.42 6.64
N ASN A 336 -30.91 -8.77 6.34
CA ASN A 336 -31.90 -9.08 7.37
C ASN A 336 -31.66 -10.44 8.05
N SER A 337 -31.13 -11.43 7.33
CA SER A 337 -30.81 -12.76 7.86
C SER A 337 -29.52 -12.77 8.70
N GLY A 338 -28.67 -11.76 8.52
CA GLY A 338 -27.33 -11.69 9.10
C GLY A 338 -26.27 -12.47 8.31
N GLU A 339 -26.60 -12.94 7.10
CA GLU A 339 -25.64 -13.58 6.18
C GLU A 339 -24.68 -12.54 5.57
N ALA A 340 -25.13 -11.29 5.40
CA ALA A 340 -24.24 -10.17 5.17
C ALA A 340 -23.68 -9.65 6.51
N GLU A 341 -22.54 -10.23 6.92
CA GLU A 341 -21.86 -9.87 8.17
C GLU A 341 -20.52 -9.14 7.98
N ASN A 342 -20.09 -8.95 6.72
CA ASN A 342 -18.97 -8.08 6.37
C ASN A 342 -19.37 -6.60 6.55
N GLY A 343 -18.63 -5.84 7.35
CA GLY A 343 -18.92 -4.43 7.64
C GLY A 343 -19.05 -3.55 6.38
N PRO A 344 -18.07 -3.56 5.46
CA PRO A 344 -18.18 -2.89 4.16
C PRO A 344 -19.39 -3.30 3.33
N LEU A 345 -19.74 -4.59 3.27
CA LEU A 345 -20.96 -5.05 2.59
C LEU A 345 -22.21 -4.42 3.22
N VAL A 346 -22.34 -4.53 4.54
CA VAL A 346 -23.47 -3.96 5.30
C VAL A 346 -23.61 -2.45 5.01
N LEU A 347 -22.51 -1.70 5.10
CA LEU A 347 -22.51 -0.26 4.83
C LEU A 347 -22.90 0.05 3.39
N SER A 348 -22.41 -0.74 2.42
CA SER A 348 -22.73 -0.58 1.01
C SER A 348 -24.21 -0.81 0.73
N LEU A 349 -24.80 -1.88 1.29
CA LEU A 349 -26.21 -2.19 1.09
C LEU A 349 -27.12 -1.13 1.74
N VAL A 350 -26.78 -0.67 2.95
CA VAL A 350 -27.52 0.41 3.61
C VAL A 350 -27.46 1.70 2.79
N TRP A 351 -26.27 2.08 2.31
CA TRP A 351 -26.11 3.27 1.47
C TRP A 351 -26.88 3.11 0.14
N LEU A 352 -26.74 1.96 -0.53
CA LEU A 352 -27.42 1.67 -1.79
C LEU A 352 -28.93 1.71 -1.60
N SER A 353 -29.48 1.17 -0.52
CA SER A 353 -30.91 1.22 -0.25
C SER A 353 -31.47 2.66 -0.20
N ARG A 354 -30.66 3.62 0.26
CA ARG A 354 -31.01 5.05 0.29
C ARG A 354 -30.88 5.71 -1.09
N GLU A 355 -29.88 5.31 -1.87
CA GLU A 355 -29.54 5.95 -3.14
C GLU A 355 -30.15 5.26 -4.37
N ARG A 356 -30.75 4.08 -4.20
CA ARG A 356 -31.23 3.21 -5.28
C ARG A 356 -32.18 3.93 -6.23
N GLU A 357 -33.17 4.66 -5.71
CA GLU A 357 -34.12 5.40 -6.56
C GLU A 357 -33.42 6.44 -7.45
N ARG A 358 -32.44 7.17 -6.90
CA ARG A 358 -31.64 8.15 -7.64
C ARG A 358 -30.84 7.47 -8.74
N LEU A 359 -30.14 6.39 -8.42
CA LEU A 359 -29.25 5.69 -9.34
C LEU A 359 -30.04 5.07 -10.50
N ARG A 360 -31.15 4.39 -10.20
CA ARG A 360 -32.05 3.80 -11.20
C ARG A 360 -32.76 4.84 -12.05
N GLY A 361 -33.10 5.99 -11.48
CA GLY A 361 -33.71 7.10 -12.22
C GLY A 361 -32.76 7.78 -13.22
N SER A 362 -31.44 7.60 -13.05
CA SER A 362 -30.41 8.13 -13.95
C SER A 362 -29.86 7.13 -14.97
N ALA A 363 -30.35 5.88 -14.96
CA ALA A 363 -29.82 4.75 -15.72
C ALA A 363 -30.46 4.55 -17.10
#